data_AF-A0A963XTD4-F1
#
_entry.id   AF-A0A963XTD4-F1
#
_cell.length_a   1.000
_cell.length_b   1.000
_cell.length_c   1.000
_cell.angle_alpha   90.00
_cell.angle_beta   90.00
_cell.angle_gamma   90.00
#
_symmetry.space_group_name_H-M   'P 1'
#
loop_
_entity.id
_entity.type
_entity.pdbx_description
1 polymer ?
#
loop_
_entity_poly.entity_id
_entity_poly.type
_entity_poly.pdbx_seq_one_letter_code
_entity_poly.pdbx_strand_id
1 'polypeptide(L)'
;MKTNPGRFFEDYQVGEVIAHAVPRTVSGGERAVYHALYPARHALHSSDAFARACGLKAAPMDDLIAFHTVFGKTVPDISLNAVANLGYAEGRW
;
A
#
# COMPACT_ATOMS: atom_id res chain seq x y z
N MET A 1 17.75 -21.18 9.93
CA MET A 1 18.00 -19.72 10.07
C MET A 1 16.72 -19.08 10.62
N LYS A 2 16.80 -18.19 11.61
CA LYS A 2 15.60 -17.61 12.28
C LYS A 2 15.10 -16.30 11.65
N THR A 3 15.86 -15.74 10.73
CA THR A 3 15.60 -14.46 10.04
C THR A 3 15.44 -14.69 8.55
N ASN A 4 14.57 -13.93 7.89
CA ASN A 4 14.42 -13.92 6.44
C ASN A 4 15.46 -12.94 5.85
N PRO A 5 16.48 -13.40 5.10
CA PRO A 5 17.48 -12.53 4.48
C PRO A 5 16.95 -11.75 3.26
N GLY A 6 15.70 -11.97 2.88
CA GLY A 6 15.16 -11.50 1.61
C GLY A 6 15.75 -12.27 0.42
N ARG A 7 15.51 -11.76 -0.79
CA ARG A 7 16.05 -12.29 -2.04
C ARG A 7 17.14 -11.36 -2.58
N PHE A 8 18.13 -11.92 -3.23
CA PHE A 8 19.08 -11.23 -4.11
C PHE A 8 18.66 -11.38 -5.57
N PHE A 9 19.36 -10.72 -6.49
CA PHE A 9 18.97 -10.68 -7.90
C PHE A 9 18.91 -12.09 -8.52
N GLU A 10 19.86 -12.95 -8.16
CA GLU A 10 19.99 -14.33 -8.61
C GLU A 10 18.92 -15.30 -8.06
N ASP A 11 18.16 -14.90 -7.05
CA ASP A 11 17.13 -15.75 -6.45
C ASP A 11 15.79 -15.69 -7.22
N TYR A 12 15.62 -14.69 -8.09
CA TYR A 12 14.37 -14.50 -8.84
C TYR A 12 14.30 -15.37 -10.09
N GLN A 13 13.08 -15.83 -10.40
CA GLN A 13 12.79 -16.51 -11.65
C GLN A 13 11.70 -15.79 -12.44
N VAL A 14 11.88 -15.67 -13.76
CA VAL A 14 10.87 -15.08 -14.63
C VAL A 14 9.59 -15.92 -14.59
N GLY A 15 8.46 -15.28 -14.29
CA GLY A 15 7.16 -15.94 -14.14
C GLY A 15 6.88 -16.49 -12.75
N GLU A 16 7.78 -16.33 -11.79
CA GLU A 16 7.54 -16.69 -10.39
C GLU A 16 6.38 -15.87 -9.80
N VAL A 17 5.49 -16.54 -9.05
CA VAL A 17 4.46 -15.89 -8.24
C VAL A 17 4.87 -15.94 -6.78
N ILE A 18 5.08 -14.77 -6.17
CA ILE A 18 5.49 -14.65 -4.77
C ILE A 18 4.28 -14.25 -3.91
N ALA A 19 3.93 -15.10 -2.94
CA ALA A 19 2.87 -14.80 -1.97
C ALA A 19 3.44 -14.07 -0.75
N HIS A 20 3.13 -12.78 -0.62
CA HIS A 20 3.65 -11.93 0.47
C HIS A 20 2.88 -12.10 1.79
N ALA A 21 3.60 -12.30 2.89
CA ALA A 21 3.04 -12.31 4.24
C ALA A 21 3.16 -10.92 4.92
N VAL A 22 2.38 -10.55 5.95
CA VAL A 22 1.11 -11.07 6.49
C VAL A 22 0.00 -10.12 6.03
N PRO A 23 -1.23 -10.59 5.71
CA PRO A 23 -2.34 -9.73 5.33
C PRO A 23 -2.60 -8.63 6.36
N ARG A 24 -3.12 -7.49 5.89
CA ARG A 24 -3.39 -6.31 6.73
C ARG A 24 -4.80 -5.80 6.52
N THR A 25 -5.59 -5.82 7.58
CA THR A 25 -6.85 -5.07 7.65
C THR A 25 -6.54 -3.58 7.84
N VAL A 26 -7.18 -2.74 7.02
CA VAL A 26 -7.10 -1.27 7.07
C VAL A 26 -8.46 -0.72 7.49
N SER A 27 -8.47 0.29 8.35
CA SER A 27 -9.66 0.82 9.00
C SER A 27 -9.56 2.33 9.24
N GLY A 28 -10.49 2.89 10.02
CA GLY A 28 -10.51 4.32 10.34
C GLY A 28 -9.25 4.82 11.06
N GLY A 29 -8.56 3.96 11.82
CA GLY A 29 -7.31 4.31 12.49
C GLY A 29 -6.19 4.65 11.51
N GLU A 30 -5.99 3.81 10.49
CA GLU A 30 -5.01 4.06 9.43
C GLU A 30 -5.34 5.33 8.63
N ARG A 31 -6.62 5.59 8.34
CA ARG A 31 -7.06 6.84 7.70
C ARG A 31 -6.68 8.07 8.52
N ALA A 32 -6.92 8.02 9.84
CA ALA A 32 -6.60 9.12 10.74
C ALA A 32 -5.09 9.38 10.80
N VAL A 33 -4.28 8.32 10.95
CA VAL A 33 -2.81 8.42 10.96
C VAL A 33 -2.30 8.99 9.64
N TYR A 34 -2.83 8.51 8.51
CA TYR A 34 -2.37 8.97 7.20
C TYR A 34 -2.69 10.45 6.97
N HIS A 35 -3.88 10.91 7.34
CA HIS A 35 -4.23 12.34 7.29
C HIS A 35 -3.40 13.21 8.25
N ALA A 36 -2.89 12.63 9.35
CA ALA A 36 -2.02 13.35 10.28
C ALA A 36 -0.58 13.47 9.73
N LEU A 37 -0.08 12.42 9.07
CA LEU A 37 1.27 12.40 8.47
C LEU A 37 1.34 13.20 7.17
N TYR A 38 0.28 13.13 6.37
CA TYR A 38 0.11 13.89 5.14
C TYR A 38 -1.16 14.72 5.31
N PRO A 39 -1.09 16.06 5.41
CA PRO A 39 -2.23 16.93 5.74
C PRO A 39 -3.27 16.99 4.61
N ALA A 40 -3.89 15.85 4.33
CA ALA A 40 -4.85 15.59 3.28
C ALA A 40 -6.19 16.23 3.66
N ARG A 41 -6.76 16.99 2.72
CA ARG A 41 -8.00 17.75 2.91
C ARG A 41 -9.05 17.47 1.84
N HIS A 42 -8.87 16.38 1.08
CA HIS A 42 -9.80 15.97 0.04
C HIS A 42 -11.13 15.53 0.66
N ALA A 43 -12.21 16.23 0.32
CA ALA A 43 -13.52 16.04 0.96
C ALA A 43 -14.04 14.59 0.91
N LEU A 44 -13.74 13.87 -0.19
CA LEU A 44 -14.16 12.48 -0.39
C LEU A 44 -13.61 11.53 0.67
N HIS A 45 -12.35 11.72 1.10
CA HIS A 45 -11.69 10.87 2.11
C HIS A 45 -11.91 11.40 3.53
N SER A 46 -12.24 12.68 3.70
CA SER A 46 -12.39 13.32 5.00
C SER A 46 -13.81 13.25 5.59
N SER A 47 -14.85 13.10 4.76
CA SER A 47 -16.25 13.19 5.23
C SER A 47 -17.12 12.07 4.68
N ASP A 48 -17.63 11.23 5.57
CA ASP A 48 -18.59 10.19 5.18
C ASP A 48 -19.89 10.80 4.64
N ALA A 49 -20.29 11.99 5.11
CA ALA A 49 -21.47 12.68 4.61
C ALA A 49 -21.26 13.13 3.15
N PHE A 50 -20.09 13.70 2.84
CA PHE A 50 -19.74 14.09 1.47
C PHE A 50 -19.65 12.85 0.56
N ALA A 51 -18.97 11.79 1.01
CA ALA A 51 -18.85 10.55 0.24
C ALA A 51 -20.22 9.90 -0.05
N ARG A 52 -21.15 9.93 0.91
CA ARG A 52 -22.53 9.48 0.69
C ARG A 52 -23.28 10.35 -0.30
N ALA A 53 -23.08 11.66 -0.29
CA ALA A 53 -23.64 12.56 -1.31
C ALA A 53 -23.09 12.26 -2.72
N CYS A 54 -21.88 11.70 -2.81
CA CYS A 54 -21.28 11.20 -4.05
C CYS A 54 -21.70 9.75 -4.42
N GLY A 55 -22.60 9.12 -3.65
CA GLY A 55 -23.10 7.77 -3.92
C GLY A 55 -22.27 6.62 -3.32
N LEU A 56 -21.27 6.91 -2.49
CA LEU A 56 -20.50 5.90 -1.78
C LEU A 56 -21.18 5.51 -0.45
N LYS A 57 -20.84 4.33 0.10
CA LYS A 57 -21.37 3.91 1.41
C LYS A 57 -20.79 4.74 2.58
N ALA A 58 -19.51 5.08 2.49
CA ALA A 58 -18.75 5.88 3.45
C ALA A 58 -17.52 6.47 2.73
N ALA A 59 -16.77 7.36 3.39
CA ALA A 59 -15.55 7.90 2.81
C ALA A 59 -14.51 6.78 2.64
N PRO A 60 -14.01 6.56 1.41
CA PRO A 60 -12.99 5.55 1.15
C PRO A 60 -11.65 5.95 1.77
N MET A 61 -10.75 4.98 1.87
CA MET A 61 -9.34 5.27 2.11
C MET A 61 -8.79 6.16 0.99
N ASP A 62 -7.83 7.02 1.31
CA ASP A 62 -7.05 7.74 0.31
C ASP A 62 -6.27 6.75 -0.56
N ASP A 63 -6.23 6.97 -1.87
CA ASP A 63 -5.61 6.01 -2.81
C ASP A 63 -4.14 5.73 -2.46
N LEU A 64 -3.40 6.74 -1.98
CA LEU A 64 -2.00 6.55 -1.65
C LEU A 64 -1.77 5.72 -0.39
N ILE A 65 -2.71 5.66 0.57
CA ILE A 65 -2.57 4.73 1.69
C ILE A 65 -2.72 3.28 1.22
N ALA A 66 -3.58 3.03 0.23
CA ALA A 66 -3.73 1.71 -0.38
C ALA A 66 -2.44 1.34 -1.12
N PHE A 67 -1.87 2.28 -1.88
CA PHE A 67 -0.60 2.09 -2.60
C PHE A 67 0.53 1.74 -1.62
N HIS A 68 0.75 2.58 -0.61
CA HIS A 68 1.83 2.38 0.36
C HIS A 68 1.64 1.10 1.17
N THR A 69 0.38 0.72 1.47
CA THR A 69 0.09 -0.54 2.16
C THR A 69 0.47 -1.73 1.29
N VAL A 70 0.02 -1.77 0.02
CA VAL A 70 0.32 -2.87 -0.90
C VAL A 70 1.82 -2.94 -1.19
N PHE A 71 2.44 -1.82 -1.57
CA PHE A 71 3.87 -1.73 -1.84
C PHE A 71 4.69 -2.17 -0.62
N GLY A 72 4.33 -1.72 0.58
CA GLY A 72 5.01 -2.10 1.82
C GLY A 72 4.97 -3.61 2.10
N LYS A 73 3.98 -4.35 1.60
CA LYS A 73 3.91 -5.82 1.74
C LYS A 73 4.91 -6.55 0.86
N THR A 74 5.29 -5.97 -0.27
CA THR A 74 6.23 -6.62 -1.19
C THR A 74 7.67 -6.42 -0.77
N VAL A 75 7.98 -5.39 0.04
CA VAL A 75 9.34 -5.00 0.41
C VAL A 75 10.21 -6.16 0.92
N PRO A 76 9.79 -6.98 1.91
CA PRO A 76 10.64 -8.05 2.44
C PRO A 76 11.10 -9.05 1.38
N ASP A 77 10.27 -9.27 0.36
CA ASP A 77 10.47 -10.31 -0.65
C ASP A 77 11.05 -9.78 -1.97
N ILE A 78 10.84 -8.49 -2.29
CA ILE A 78 11.17 -7.89 -3.58
C ILE A 78 12.34 -6.90 -3.48
N SER A 79 12.33 -6.04 -2.46
CA SER A 79 13.20 -4.86 -2.46
C SER A 79 14.03 -4.70 -1.19
N LEU A 80 14.04 -5.69 -0.29
CA LEU A 80 14.84 -5.64 0.93
C LEU A 80 16.33 -5.42 0.63
N ASN A 81 16.83 -6.03 -0.46
CA ASN A 81 18.21 -5.93 -0.91
C ASN A 81 18.36 -5.09 -2.20
N ALA A 82 17.33 -4.33 -2.60
CA ALA A 82 17.39 -3.49 -3.78
C ALA A 82 18.16 -2.19 -3.50
N VAL A 83 18.91 -1.71 -4.49
CA VAL A 83 19.62 -0.42 -4.40
C VAL A 83 18.65 0.76 -4.50
N ALA A 84 17.69 0.67 -5.43
CA ALA A 84 16.69 1.72 -5.66
C ALA A 84 15.46 1.16 -6.38
N ASN A 85 14.33 1.85 -6.22
CA ASN A 85 13.18 1.69 -7.11
C ASN A 85 13.34 2.65 -8.31
N LEU A 86 13.36 2.11 -9.54
CA LEU A 86 13.65 2.89 -10.74
C LEU A 86 12.42 3.52 -11.41
N GLY A 87 11.21 3.13 -11.03
CA GLY A 87 9.99 3.72 -11.58
C GLY A 87 8.73 2.95 -11.24
N TYR A 88 7.61 3.49 -11.69
CA TYR A 88 6.28 2.89 -11.62
C TYR A 88 5.61 3.11 -12.99
N ALA A 89 4.82 2.14 -13.44
CA ALA A 89 4.03 2.24 -14.67
C ALA A 89 2.70 1.50 -14.49
N GLU A 90 1.70 1.89 -15.28
CA GLU A 90 0.41 1.19 -15.41
C GLU A 90 -0.40 1.02 -14.09
N GLY A 91 -0.14 1.84 -13.08
CA GLY A 91 -0.97 1.89 -11.86
C GLY A 91 -2.41 2.27 -12.18
N ARG A 92 -3.36 1.41 -11.80
CA ARG A 92 -4.80 1.62 -11.97
C ARG A 92 -5.52 1.35 -10.65
N TRP A 93 -6.52 2.16 -10.37
CA TRP A 93 -7.39 2.09 -9.19
C TRP A 93 -8.76 1.54 -9.57
#